data_AF-A0A379N293-F1
#
_entry.id   AF-A0A379N293-F1
#
_cell.length_a   1.000
_cell.length_b   1.000
_cell.length_c   1.000
_cell.angle_alpha   90.00
_cell.angle_beta   90.00
_cell.angle_gamma   90.00
#
_symmetry.space_group_name_H-M   'P 1'
#
loop_
_entity.id
_entity.type
_entity.pdbx_description
1 polymer ?
#
loop_
_entity_poly.entity_id
_entity_poly.type
_entity_poly.pdbx_seq_one_letter_code
_entity_poly.pdbx_strand_id
1 'polypeptide(L)'
;MQGGLTRRRALLSASALVALGATGQAREVSGLLPWQPGEVWPPEAMAQPGPWLFLTADEAAAIEAIAERMIPTDSLGPGGRDAGCAIFIDRQLAGPYGRRDGWYMQGPFPADRGRGKTGSRSHAAR
;
A
#
# COMPACT_ATOMS: atom_id res chain seq x y z
N MET A 1 34.30 -31.59 -28.20
CA MET A 1 32.84 -31.36 -28.41
C MET A 1 32.25 -30.85 -27.11
N GLN A 2 32.15 -29.53 -26.93
CA GLN A 2 31.66 -28.91 -25.69
C GLN A 2 30.18 -28.56 -25.86
N GLY A 3 29.28 -29.38 -25.30
CA GLY A 3 27.85 -29.12 -25.28
C GLY A 3 27.51 -28.07 -24.21
N GLY A 4 27.31 -26.82 -24.65
CA GLY A 4 26.97 -25.71 -23.76
C GLY A 4 25.63 -25.91 -23.05
N LEU A 5 25.63 -25.69 -21.73
CA LEU A 5 24.44 -25.72 -20.89
C LEU A 5 23.42 -24.67 -21.39
N THR A 6 22.26 -25.13 -21.85
CA THR A 6 21.22 -24.26 -22.39
C THR A 6 20.48 -23.55 -21.25
N ARG A 7 20.28 -22.22 -21.38
CA ARG A 7 19.61 -21.34 -20.40
C ARG A 7 18.27 -21.90 -19.87
N ARG A 8 17.56 -22.66 -20.71
CA ARG A 8 16.31 -23.36 -20.39
C ARG A 8 16.46 -24.43 -19.31
N ARG A 9 17.57 -25.19 -19.30
CA ARG A 9 17.87 -26.18 -18.27
C ARG A 9 18.28 -25.53 -16.94
N ALA A 10 19.02 -24.42 -17.00
CA ALA A 10 19.40 -23.66 -15.80
C ALA A 10 18.19 -23.05 -15.09
N LEU A 11 17.20 -22.53 -15.83
CA LEU A 11 15.95 -22.03 -15.27
C LEU A 11 15.07 -23.14 -14.67
N LEU A 12 15.01 -24.32 -15.31
CA LEU A 12 14.26 -25.48 -14.79
C LEU A 12 14.90 -26.11 -13.54
N SER A 13 16.22 -26.00 -13.38
CA SER A 13 16.89 -26.44 -12.15
C SER A 13 16.78 -25.43 -11.00
N ALA A 14 16.58 -24.14 -11.28
CA ALA A 14 16.48 -23.10 -10.26
C ALA A 14 15.13 -23.11 -9.51
N SER A 15 14.05 -23.59 -10.12
CA SER A 15 12.74 -23.69 -9.46
C SER A 15 12.68 -24.76 -8.36
N ALA A 16 13.60 -25.72 -8.35
CA ALA A 16 13.64 -26.79 -7.34
C ALA A 16 14.13 -26.32 -5.96
N LEU A 17 14.85 -25.19 -5.87
CA LEU A 17 15.41 -24.68 -4.61
C LEU A 17 14.49 -23.70 -3.86
N VAL A 18 13.47 -23.13 -4.53
CA VAL A 18 12.55 -22.16 -3.89
C VAL A 18 11.45 -22.86 -3.09
N ALA A 19 11.14 -24.13 -3.40
CA ALA A 19 10.05 -24.88 -2.76
C ALA A 19 10.34 -25.30 -1.29
N LEU A 20 11.60 -25.20 -0.82
CA LEU A 20 11.99 -25.69 0.51
C LEU A 20 11.99 -24.62 1.61
N GLY A 21 11.75 -23.34 1.29
CA GLY A 21 11.98 -22.23 2.24
C GLY A 21 10.79 -21.36 2.62
N ALA A 22 9.68 -21.42 1.89
CA ALA A 22 8.51 -20.58 2.16
C ALA A 22 7.39 -21.39 2.80
N THR A 23 7.36 -21.48 4.12
CA THR A 23 6.17 -21.92 4.86
C THR A 23 5.16 -20.76 4.93
N GLY A 24 4.61 -20.39 3.78
CA GLY A 24 3.39 -19.60 3.76
C GLY A 24 2.24 -20.49 4.22
N GLN A 25 1.58 -20.14 5.32
CA GLN A 25 0.35 -20.83 5.74
C GLN A 25 -0.77 -20.42 4.79
N ALA A 26 -0.83 -21.03 3.61
CA ALA A 26 -1.96 -20.91 2.72
C ALA A 26 -3.04 -21.88 3.22
N ARG A 27 -4.07 -21.35 3.87
CA ARG A 27 -5.25 -22.15 4.23
C ARG A 27 -6.20 -22.14 3.04
N GLU A 28 -6.40 -23.31 2.44
CA GLU A 28 -7.47 -23.49 1.46
C GLU A 28 -8.82 -23.55 2.20
N VAL A 29 -9.75 -22.70 1.77
CA VAL A 29 -11.10 -22.63 2.32
C VAL A 29 -12.03 -23.27 1.30
N SER A 30 -12.56 -24.44 1.61
CA SER A 30 -13.49 -25.18 0.75
C SER A 30 -14.71 -25.67 1.54
N GLY A 31 -15.88 -25.68 0.90
CA GLY A 31 -17.16 -26.01 1.53
C GLY A 31 -17.91 -24.79 2.05
N LEU A 32 -18.22 -24.75 3.34
CA LEU A 32 -18.88 -23.61 3.98
C LEU A 32 -17.87 -22.48 4.17
N LEU A 33 -18.29 -21.25 3.83
CA LEU A 33 -17.49 -20.06 4.10
C LEU A 33 -17.25 -19.96 5.62
N PRO A 34 -16.00 -19.76 6.08
CA PRO A 34 -15.66 -19.74 7.49
C PRO A 34 -16.11 -18.44 8.17
N TRP A 35 -16.60 -17.47 7.40
CA TRP A 35 -17.23 -16.25 7.89
C TRP A 35 -18.74 -16.31 7.67
N GLN A 36 -19.49 -15.80 8.63
CA GLN A 36 -20.93 -15.60 8.53
C GLN A 36 -21.24 -14.27 7.82
N PRO A 37 -22.39 -14.15 7.13
CA PRO A 37 -22.83 -12.85 6.61
C PRO A 37 -22.92 -11.83 7.74
N GLY A 38 -22.17 -10.73 7.63
CA GLY A 38 -22.09 -9.69 8.66
C GLY A 38 -21.09 -9.96 9.78
N GLU A 39 -20.31 -11.05 9.70
CA GLU A 39 -19.20 -11.28 10.62
C GLU A 39 -18.09 -10.25 10.37
N VAL A 40 -17.85 -9.42 11.37
CA VAL A 40 -16.76 -8.44 11.38
C VAL A 40 -15.57 -9.13 12.04
N TRP A 41 -14.46 -9.27 11.32
CA TRP A 41 -13.18 -9.64 11.91
C TRP A 41 -12.40 -8.35 12.17
N PRO A 42 -12.57 -7.71 13.34
CA PRO A 42 -11.75 -6.56 13.66
C PRO A 42 -10.30 -7.04 13.72
N PRO A 43 -9.36 -6.33 13.07
CA PRO A 43 -7.95 -6.60 13.29
C PRO A 43 -7.66 -6.48 14.79
N GLU A 44 -6.81 -7.37 15.31
CA GLU A 44 -6.40 -7.37 16.72
C GLU A 44 -5.95 -5.96 17.13
N ALA A 45 -6.69 -5.36 18.07
CA ALA A 45 -6.58 -3.98 18.56
C ALA A 45 -5.57 -3.12 17.78
N MET A 46 -6.02 -2.60 16.63
CA MET A 46 -5.25 -1.63 15.87
C MET A 46 -4.96 -0.41 16.75
N ALA A 47 -3.67 -0.25 17.04
CA ALA A 47 -3.07 0.88 17.73
C ALA A 47 -3.52 1.09 19.19
N GLN A 48 -2.72 0.55 20.11
CA GLN A 48 -2.76 0.96 21.52
C GLN A 48 -2.68 2.49 21.60
N PRO A 49 -3.58 3.15 22.37
CA PRO A 49 -3.47 4.57 22.64
C PRO A 49 -2.10 4.84 23.27
N GLY A 50 -1.26 5.57 22.53
CA GLY A 50 0.11 5.88 22.91
C GLY A 50 0.48 7.26 22.38
N PRO A 51 1.69 7.75 22.69
CA PRO A 51 2.13 9.05 22.17
C PRO A 51 2.12 9.03 20.64
N TRP A 52 1.83 10.20 20.04
CA TRP A 52 1.97 10.42 18.60
C TRP A 52 3.42 10.16 18.17
N LEU A 53 3.60 9.44 17.06
CA LEU A 53 4.94 9.09 16.57
C LEU A 53 5.43 10.01 15.46
N PHE A 54 4.50 10.52 14.64
CA PHE A 54 4.79 11.37 13.50
C PHE A 54 4.10 12.73 13.65
N LEU A 55 2.83 12.74 14.02
CA LEU A 55 2.04 13.95 14.15
C LEU A 55 2.38 14.71 15.43
N THR A 56 2.26 16.03 15.37
CA THR A 56 2.12 16.86 16.57
C THR A 56 0.71 16.75 17.14
N ALA A 57 0.52 17.18 18.40
CA ALA A 57 -0.79 17.13 19.04
C ALA A 57 -1.85 17.97 18.28
N ASP A 58 -1.47 19.15 17.76
CA ASP A 58 -2.38 20.02 17.02
C ASP A 58 -2.76 19.43 15.66
N GLU A 59 -1.80 18.82 14.96
CA GLU A 59 -2.06 18.12 13.69
C GLU A 59 -2.94 16.89 13.89
N ALA A 60 -2.71 16.13 14.95
CA ALA A 60 -3.54 14.98 15.29
C ALA A 60 -4.98 15.41 15.59
N ALA A 61 -5.20 16.48 16.35
CA ALA A 61 -6.52 17.03 16.61
C ALA A 61 -7.24 17.47 15.31
N ALA A 62 -6.50 18.04 14.36
CA ALA A 62 -7.06 18.40 13.05
C ALA A 62 -7.46 17.17 12.24
N ILE A 63 -6.63 16.13 12.20
CA ILE A 63 -6.92 14.88 11.49
C ILE A 63 -8.10 14.14 12.12
N GLU A 64 -8.20 14.10 13.44
CA GLU A 64 -9.37 13.55 14.13
C GLU A 64 -10.65 14.29 13.75
N ALA A 65 -10.62 15.63 13.70
CA ALA A 65 -11.79 16.41 13.29
C ALA A 65 -12.19 16.14 11.83
N ILE A 66 -11.21 15.95 10.93
CA ILE A 66 -11.46 15.57 9.53
C ILE A 66 -12.07 14.16 9.47
N ALA A 67 -11.50 13.20 10.20
CA ALA A 67 -11.98 11.82 10.25
C ALA A 67 -13.42 11.74 10.76
N GLU A 68 -13.76 12.49 11.82
CA GLU A 68 -15.13 12.54 12.37
C GLU A 68 -16.12 13.15 11.38
N ARG A 69 -15.67 14.09 10.53
CA ARG A 69 -16.53 14.65 9.48
C ARG A 69 -16.76 13.66 8.33
N MET A 70 -15.76 12.83 8.02
CA MET A 70 -15.86 11.81 6.97
C MET A 70 -16.66 10.58 7.41
N ILE A 71 -16.46 10.17 8.67
CA ILE A 71 -17.10 9.03 9.31
C ILE A 71 -17.72 9.55 10.60
N PRO A 72 -18.96 10.07 10.55
CA PRO A 72 -19.63 10.56 11.76
C PRO A 72 -20.01 9.38 12.66
N THR A 73 -19.97 9.60 13.96
CA THR A 73 -20.55 8.67 14.93
C THR A 73 -22.07 8.53 14.71
N ASP A 74 -22.55 7.30 14.55
CA ASP A 74 -23.97 7.01 14.33
C ASP A 74 -24.42 5.71 15.03
N SER A 75 -25.65 5.25 14.76
CA SER A 75 -26.18 4.02 15.37
C SER A 75 -25.58 2.73 14.78
N LEU A 76 -24.79 2.80 13.71
CA LEU A 76 -24.17 1.66 13.05
C LEU A 76 -22.74 1.43 13.54
N GLY A 77 -22.06 2.43 14.11
CA GLY A 77 -20.72 2.25 14.65
C GLY A 77 -20.04 3.50 15.19
N PRO A 78 -18.78 3.36 15.65
CA PRO A 78 -17.97 4.48 16.10
C PRO A 78 -17.64 5.43 14.94
N GLY A 79 -17.57 6.73 15.23
CA GLY A 79 -17.07 7.72 14.29
C GLY A 79 -15.57 7.59 14.03
N GLY A 80 -15.07 8.34 13.05
CA GLY A 80 -13.67 8.28 12.62
C GLY A 80 -12.67 8.64 13.72
N ARG A 81 -13.05 9.48 14.69
CA ARG A 81 -12.23 9.73 15.87
C ARG A 81 -12.15 8.49 16.75
N ASP A 82 -13.30 7.95 17.16
CA ASP A 82 -13.40 6.82 18.09
C ASP A 82 -12.92 5.49 17.45
N ALA A 83 -12.99 5.39 16.13
CA ALA A 83 -12.44 4.28 15.35
C ALA A 83 -10.90 4.31 15.25
N GLY A 84 -10.22 5.34 15.78
CA GLY A 84 -8.76 5.42 15.79
C GLY A 84 -8.14 5.74 14.43
N CYS A 85 -8.87 6.36 13.50
CA CYS A 85 -8.36 6.67 12.16
C CYS A 85 -7.11 7.56 12.21
N ALA A 86 -7.08 8.56 13.09
CA ALA A 86 -5.91 9.43 13.25
C ALA A 86 -4.68 8.66 13.75
N ILE A 87 -4.87 7.71 14.67
CA ILE A 87 -3.79 6.86 15.17
C ILE A 87 -3.27 5.95 14.05
N PHE A 88 -4.16 5.32 13.27
CA PHE A 88 -3.75 4.54 12.10
C PHE A 88 -2.92 5.37 11.13
N ILE A 89 -3.36 6.58 10.77
CA ILE A 89 -2.62 7.48 9.88
C ILE A 89 -1.24 7.82 10.45
N ASP A 90 -1.17 8.19 11.73
CA ASP A 90 0.11 8.47 12.42
C ASP A 90 1.07 7.27 12.34
N ARG A 91 0.58 6.05 12.58
CA ARG A 91 1.41 4.83 12.46
C ARG A 91 1.84 4.56 11.02
N GLN A 92 0.99 4.80 10.03
CA GLN A 92 1.33 4.63 8.62
C GLN A 92 2.39 5.65 8.17
N LEU A 93 2.30 6.89 8.64
CA LEU A 93 3.28 7.95 8.36
C LEU A 93 4.62 7.70 9.07
N ALA A 94 4.60 7.21 10.30
CA ALA A 94 5.82 6.80 11.01
C ALA A 94 6.43 5.49 10.44
N GLY A 95 5.62 4.69 9.75
CA GLY A 95 5.97 3.36 9.26
C GLY A 95 6.62 3.32 7.87
N PRO A 96 6.78 2.10 7.31
CA PRO A 96 7.35 1.89 5.98
C PRO A 96 6.62 2.62 4.86
N TYR A 97 5.31 2.84 5.02
CA TYR A 97 4.51 3.59 4.06
C TYR A 97 4.98 5.05 3.96
N GLY A 98 5.13 5.76 5.09
CA GLY A 98 5.65 7.12 5.11
C GLY A 98 7.10 7.23 4.64
N ARG A 99 7.92 6.19 4.87
CA ARG A 99 9.29 6.09 4.36
C ARG A 99 9.40 5.68 2.89
N ARG A 100 8.28 5.30 2.26
CA ARG A 100 8.21 4.86 0.85
C ARG A 100 9.01 3.57 0.58
N ASP A 101 9.19 2.72 1.59
CA ASP A 101 10.04 1.52 1.52
C ASP A 101 9.59 0.53 0.41
N GLY A 102 8.29 0.51 0.09
CA GLY A 102 7.71 -0.32 -0.97
C GLY A 102 7.38 0.40 -2.27
N TRP A 103 7.72 1.69 -2.40
CA TRP A 103 7.35 2.46 -3.58
C TRP A 103 8.39 2.26 -4.69
N TYR A 104 7.92 2.01 -5.90
CA TYR A 104 8.79 1.97 -7.07
C TYR A 104 9.24 3.41 -7.42
N MET A 105 10.35 3.82 -6.82
CA MET A 105 10.98 5.14 -7.01
C MET A 105 12.20 5.08 -7.94
N GLN A 106 12.44 3.95 -8.58
CA GLN A 106 13.58 3.76 -9.49
C GLN A 106 13.14 3.91 -10.94
N GLY A 107 13.98 4.52 -11.77
CA GLY A 107 13.70 4.74 -13.18
C GLY A 107 13.71 3.45 -14.02
N PRO A 108 13.40 3.55 -15.33
CA PRO A 108 13.25 4.79 -16.08
C PRO A 108 11.82 5.33 -15.99
N PHE A 109 11.66 6.45 -15.29
CA PHE A 109 10.44 7.24 -15.42
C PHE A 109 10.36 7.74 -16.86
N PRO A 110 9.18 7.76 -17.51
CA PRO A 110 9.04 8.40 -18.80
C PRO A 110 9.48 9.86 -18.68
N ALA A 111 10.65 10.20 -19.22
CA ALA A 111 10.99 11.59 -19.48
C ALA A 111 9.95 12.07 -20.48
N ASP A 112 9.07 12.98 -20.05
CA ASP A 112 8.32 13.88 -20.93
C ASP A 112 7.90 13.21 -22.26
N ARG A 113 6.83 12.41 -22.22
CA ARG A 113 6.14 12.03 -23.46
C ARG A 113 5.08 13.10 -23.77
N GLY A 114 5.49 14.38 -23.86
CA GLY A 114 4.55 15.49 -23.92
C GLY A 114 5.04 16.83 -24.48
N ARG A 115 6.31 16.99 -24.86
CA ARG A 115 6.80 18.18 -25.57
C ARG A 115 7.18 17.83 -26.99
N GLY A 116 6.17 17.41 -27.74
CA GLY A 116 6.19 17.59 -29.19
C GLY A 116 6.49 19.06 -29.46
N LYS A 117 7.54 19.30 -30.25
CA LYS A 117 8.01 20.62 -30.65
C LYS A 117 6.83 21.43 -31.18
N THR A 118 6.27 22.33 -30.36
CA THR A 118 5.30 23.32 -30.82
C THR A 118 5.97 24.08 -31.95
N GLY A 119 5.41 23.94 -33.15
CA GLY A 119 6.04 24.39 -34.37
C GLY A 119 6.40 25.87 -34.30
N SER A 120 7.62 26.18 -34.74
CA SER A 120 7.99 27.51 -35.20
C SER A 120 7.03 27.92 -36.32
N ARG A 121 5.93 28.59 -35.97
CA ARG A 121 5.16 29.39 -36.93
C ARG A 121 5.80 30.77 -36.96
N SER A 122 6.68 30.96 -37.94
CA SER A 122 7.11 32.28 -38.38
C SER A 122 5.87 33.09 -38.77
N HIS A 123 5.51 34.08 -37.97
CA HIS A 123 4.53 35.07 -38.34
C HIS A 123 5.24 36.05 -39.29
N ALA A 124 5.19 35.76 -40.59
CA ALA A 124 5.53 36.72 -41.62
C ALA A 124 4.33 37.64 -41.82
N ALA A 125 4.62 38.94 -41.78
CA ALA A 125 3.71 40.05 -41.96
C ALA A 125 2.80 39.90 -43.19
N ARG A 126 1.53 40.31 -43.02
CA ARG A 126 0.78 41.12 -43.98
C ARG A 126 -0.44 41.73 -43.31
#